data_AF-A0A3P7XF68-F1
#
_entry.id   AF-A0A3P7XF68-F1
#
_cell.length_a   1.000
_cell.length_b   1.000
_cell.length_c   1.000
_cell.angle_alpha   90.00
_cell.angle_beta   90.00
_cell.angle_gamma   90.00
#
_symmetry.space_group_name_H-M   'P 1'
#
loop_
_entity.id
_entity.type
_entity.pdbx_description
1 polymer ?
#
loop_
_entity_poly.entity_id
_entity_poly.type
_entity_poly.pdbx_seq_one_letter_code
_entity_poly.pdbx_strand_id
1 'polypeptide(L)'
;MEFLIKRHFSVPTQPTTTSTERSVAVDVPLQQLTVQRVTSCTAVRNDMQHAAELMIASNLINSVEDNFGRTTLSIDEITKSVPSGCVPQLTSNGVDCNKNLCYHLMYRTLDGTCNNLDKPMQGAAFRQYIRHFPPQYDDGVGEPISSITPSRPTARETNRIMLSSPQSVVHDKYNNLMMQFGQFMSHDMAKTTLQPSAQCTSCSPMKSKCMPIPIGVNDPNSAFKQKQCLKVSRSAPICHVTPREQLNENTAYIDGSMIYGSSPKDLHKFRDGRTGMLKMNRFNNQLVLPFDQSKCPHKDKCTASFTAGDIRANLFIGLSSLHIIFAREHNRYRRDSKKKLEIPVM
;
A
#
# COMPACT_ATOMS: atom_id res chain seq x y z
N MET A 1 -12.91 5.24 -18.59
CA MET A 1 -12.87 5.63 -17.17
C MET A 1 -12.21 4.52 -16.37
N GLU A 2 -11.06 4.02 -16.80
CA GLU A 2 -10.64 2.67 -16.43
C GLU A 2 -9.17 2.65 -16.04
N PHE A 3 -8.90 2.29 -14.78
CA PHE A 3 -8.15 1.09 -14.40
C PHE A 3 -8.28 0.97 -12.89
N LEU A 4 -9.33 0.28 -12.48
CA LEU A 4 -9.44 -0.29 -11.15
C LEU A 4 -8.96 -1.74 -11.24
N ILE A 5 -8.29 -2.18 -10.20
CA ILE A 5 -7.58 -3.46 -10.15
C ILE A 5 -8.62 -4.57 -10.33
N LYS A 6 -8.57 -5.28 -11.46
CA LYS A 6 -9.46 -6.42 -11.73
C LYS A 6 -9.22 -7.51 -10.67
N ARG A 7 -10.28 -8.17 -10.22
CA ARG A 7 -10.15 -9.40 -9.43
C ARG A 7 -9.74 -10.54 -10.36
N HIS A 8 -8.66 -11.25 -10.03
CA HIS A 8 -8.35 -12.54 -10.61
C HIS A 8 -8.87 -13.62 -9.65
N PHE A 9 -9.74 -14.51 -10.14
CA PHE A 9 -10.12 -15.74 -9.44
C PHE A 9 -9.20 -16.87 -9.94
N SER A 10 -8.57 -17.59 -9.02
CA SER A 10 -7.62 -18.66 -9.34
C SER A 10 -8.32 -19.88 -9.91
N VAL A 11 -7.76 -20.46 -10.98
CA VAL A 11 -8.19 -21.75 -11.57
C VAL A 11 -7.42 -22.90 -10.88
N PRO A 12 -8.05 -24.04 -10.52
CA PRO A 12 -7.32 -25.23 -10.09
C PRO A 12 -6.59 -25.86 -11.29
N THR A 13 -5.28 -26.03 -11.21
CA THR A 13 -4.48 -26.68 -12.28
C THR A 13 -4.62 -28.20 -12.22
N GLN A 14 -5.09 -28.82 -13.31
CA GLN A 14 -4.80 -30.24 -13.60
C GLN A 14 -3.43 -30.37 -14.30
N PRO A 15 -2.70 -31.48 -14.08
CA PRO A 15 -1.36 -31.65 -14.60
C PRO A 15 -1.38 -32.22 -16.01
N THR A 16 -0.65 -31.61 -16.94
CA THR A 16 -0.24 -32.27 -18.18
C THR A 16 1.20 -31.95 -18.55
N THR A 17 1.80 -32.97 -19.15
CA THR A 17 3.19 -33.30 -19.38
C THR A 17 3.95 -32.38 -20.33
N THR A 18 5.28 -32.44 -20.19
CA THR A 18 6.34 -31.76 -20.94
C THR A 18 6.29 -31.95 -22.46
N SER A 19 6.40 -30.85 -23.21
CA SER A 19 7.19 -30.79 -24.45
C SER A 19 7.61 -29.34 -24.75
N THR A 20 8.88 -29.18 -25.12
CA THR A 20 9.54 -27.93 -25.53
C THR A 20 8.99 -27.39 -26.84
N GLU A 21 8.51 -26.14 -26.87
CA GLU A 21 8.33 -25.37 -28.11
C GLU A 21 8.38 -23.84 -27.87
N ARG A 22 8.87 -23.13 -28.88
CA ARG A 22 9.22 -21.70 -28.89
C ARG A 22 8.02 -20.80 -28.56
N SER A 23 8.28 -19.68 -27.88
CA SER A 23 7.28 -18.67 -27.52
C SER A 23 6.76 -17.91 -28.75
N VAL A 24 5.72 -18.46 -29.38
CA VAL A 24 4.79 -17.70 -30.20
C VAL A 24 3.78 -17.06 -29.25
N ALA A 25 3.44 -15.80 -29.46
CA ALA A 25 2.32 -15.18 -28.75
C ALA A 25 1.05 -15.93 -29.14
N VAL A 26 0.62 -16.88 -28.30
CA VAL A 26 -0.66 -17.53 -28.43
C VAL A 26 -1.69 -16.52 -27.95
N ASP A 27 -2.40 -15.90 -28.90
CA ASP A 27 -3.72 -15.36 -28.62
C ASP A 27 -4.56 -16.56 -28.14
N VAL A 28 -4.68 -16.70 -26.82
CA VAL A 28 -5.65 -17.62 -26.24
C VAL A 28 -7.01 -17.07 -26.70
N PRO A 29 -7.73 -17.77 -27.59
CA PRO A 29 -9.08 -17.36 -27.89
C PRO A 29 -9.80 -17.38 -26.56
N LEU A 30 -10.45 -16.27 -26.19
CA LEU A 30 -11.54 -16.37 -25.21
C LEU A 30 -12.45 -17.45 -25.78
N GLN A 31 -12.38 -18.67 -25.23
CA GLN A 31 -13.40 -19.66 -25.49
C GLN A 31 -14.69 -18.88 -25.26
N GLN A 32 -15.50 -18.78 -26.30
CA GLN A 32 -16.89 -18.37 -26.16
C GLN A 32 -17.53 -19.47 -25.32
N LEU A 33 -17.25 -19.45 -24.00
CA LEU A 33 -18.18 -19.93 -23.02
C LEU A 33 -19.49 -19.33 -23.47
N THR A 34 -20.47 -20.20 -23.70
CA THR A 34 -21.84 -19.81 -24.00
C THR A 34 -22.39 -19.23 -22.70
N VAL A 35 -21.86 -18.07 -22.31
CA VAL A 35 -22.19 -17.40 -21.06
C VAL A 35 -23.59 -16.86 -21.26
N GLN A 36 -24.56 -17.52 -20.64
CA GLN A 36 -25.92 -16.99 -20.60
C GLN A 36 -25.86 -15.61 -19.97
N ARG A 37 -26.32 -14.59 -20.71
CA ARG A 37 -26.41 -13.23 -20.20
C ARG A 37 -27.34 -13.21 -18.99
N VAL A 38 -26.95 -12.46 -17.97
CA VAL A 38 -27.76 -12.26 -16.77
C VAL A 38 -28.29 -10.83 -16.72
N THR A 39 -29.38 -10.62 -16.00
CA THR A 39 -30.08 -9.33 -15.94
C THR A 39 -29.67 -8.47 -14.76
N SER A 40 -28.90 -9.00 -13.79
CA SER A 40 -28.48 -8.26 -12.60
C SER A 40 -27.15 -8.76 -12.03
N CYS A 41 -26.46 -7.89 -11.30
CA CYS A 41 -25.22 -8.23 -10.60
C CYS A 41 -25.46 -9.18 -9.42
N THR A 42 -26.69 -9.24 -8.89
CA THR A 42 -27.08 -10.29 -7.93
C THR A 42 -27.06 -11.67 -8.58
N ALA A 43 -27.48 -11.79 -9.84
CA ALA A 43 -27.37 -13.06 -10.57
C ALA A 43 -25.91 -13.43 -10.87
N VAL A 44 -25.05 -12.44 -11.15
CA VAL A 44 -23.59 -12.66 -11.28
C VAL A 44 -22.98 -13.22 -9.99
N ARG A 45 -23.44 -12.76 -8.82
CA ARG A 45 -22.96 -13.25 -7.51
C ARG A 45 -23.14 -14.76 -7.33
N ASN A 46 -24.08 -15.39 -8.04
CA ASN A 46 -24.30 -16.84 -7.97
C ASN A 46 -23.26 -17.65 -8.77
N ASP A 47 -22.54 -17.03 -9.70
CA ASP A 47 -21.43 -17.62 -10.45
C ASP A 47 -20.21 -16.66 -10.41
N MET A 48 -19.57 -16.63 -9.24
CA MET A 48 -18.39 -15.81 -9.01
C MET A 48 -17.17 -16.26 -9.82
N GLN A 49 -17.14 -17.51 -10.31
CA GLN A 49 -16.00 -18.02 -11.09
C GLN A 49 -15.93 -17.35 -12.45
N HIS A 50 -17.09 -17.10 -13.08
CA HIS A 50 -17.20 -16.43 -14.38
C HIS A 50 -17.70 -14.99 -14.27
N ALA A 51 -17.53 -14.36 -13.10
CA ALA A 51 -18.10 -13.05 -12.84
C ALA A 51 -17.65 -11.99 -13.87
N ALA A 52 -16.37 -12.00 -14.27
CA ALA A 52 -15.86 -11.03 -15.23
C ALA A 52 -16.47 -11.22 -16.62
N GLU A 53 -16.55 -12.46 -17.10
CA GLU A 53 -17.15 -12.80 -18.39
C GLU A 53 -18.65 -12.48 -18.39
N LEU A 54 -19.37 -12.84 -17.34
CA LEU A 54 -20.79 -12.53 -17.15
C LEU A 54 -21.05 -11.02 -17.15
N MET A 55 -20.23 -10.25 -16.43
CA MET A 55 -20.35 -8.79 -16.35
C MET A 55 -20.13 -8.12 -17.72
N ILE A 56 -19.13 -8.59 -18.48
CA ILE A 56 -18.85 -8.12 -19.84
C ILE A 56 -19.99 -8.50 -20.79
N ALA A 57 -20.36 -9.78 -20.85
CA ALA A 57 -21.38 -10.30 -21.76
C ALA A 57 -22.77 -9.69 -21.52
N SER A 58 -23.06 -9.32 -20.27
CA SER A 58 -24.33 -8.77 -19.83
C SER A 58 -24.37 -7.24 -19.78
N ASN A 59 -23.26 -6.56 -20.15
CA ASN A 59 -23.13 -5.10 -20.09
C ASN A 59 -23.45 -4.50 -18.71
N LEU A 60 -23.00 -5.17 -17.65
CA LEU A 60 -23.23 -4.77 -16.26
C LEU A 60 -22.04 -4.02 -15.64
N ILE A 61 -21.05 -3.62 -16.45
CA ILE A 61 -19.84 -2.96 -15.99
C ILE A 61 -20.15 -1.53 -15.53
N ASN A 62 -19.94 -1.27 -14.24
CA ASN A 62 -19.94 0.09 -13.68
C ASN A 62 -18.52 0.49 -13.30
N SER A 63 -17.94 1.47 -14.00
CA SER A 63 -16.58 1.98 -13.75
C SER A 63 -16.54 3.21 -12.83
N VAL A 64 -17.69 3.68 -12.34
CA VAL A 64 -17.74 4.83 -11.43
C VAL A 64 -17.33 4.37 -10.03
N GLU A 65 -16.24 4.96 -9.51
CA GLU A 65 -15.72 4.66 -8.17
C GLU A 65 -16.82 4.71 -7.12
N ASP A 66 -17.00 3.62 -6.37
CA ASP A 66 -18.00 3.59 -5.32
C ASP A 66 -17.52 4.28 -4.04
N ASN A 67 -18.11 5.45 -3.79
CA ASN A 67 -17.98 6.17 -2.53
C ASN A 67 -19.36 6.42 -1.88
N PHE A 68 -20.42 5.78 -2.39
CA PHE A 68 -21.79 6.18 -2.05
C PHE A 68 -22.14 5.86 -0.60
N GLY A 69 -22.49 6.91 0.16
CA GLY A 69 -22.92 6.79 1.55
C GLY A 69 -21.80 6.47 2.55
N ARG A 70 -20.54 6.37 2.10
CA ARG A 70 -19.40 6.01 2.94
C ARG A 70 -18.66 7.24 3.42
N THR A 71 -18.20 7.21 4.66
CA THR A 71 -17.19 8.18 5.13
C THR A 71 -15.83 7.72 4.60
N THR A 72 -15.09 8.59 3.92
CA THR A 72 -13.74 8.31 3.41
C THR A 72 -12.69 9.09 4.19
N LEU A 73 -11.47 8.55 4.27
CA LEU A 73 -10.33 9.20 4.91
C LEU A 73 -9.19 9.39 3.91
N SER A 74 -8.42 10.46 4.11
CA SER A 74 -7.18 10.76 3.38
C SER A 74 -5.96 10.71 4.28
N ILE A 75 -4.79 10.53 3.67
CA ILE A 75 -3.50 10.59 4.37
C ILE A 75 -3.31 11.96 5.02
N ASP A 76 -3.79 13.04 4.40
CA ASP A 76 -3.67 14.39 4.95
C ASP A 76 -4.53 14.57 6.21
N GLU A 77 -5.74 14.00 6.25
CA GLU A 77 -6.59 14.02 7.44
C GLU A 77 -5.95 13.24 8.59
N ILE A 78 -5.39 12.05 8.32
CA ILE A 78 -4.61 11.28 9.30
C ILE A 78 -3.45 12.11 9.81
N THR A 79 -2.62 12.65 8.92
CA THR A 79 -1.42 13.42 9.28
C THR A 79 -1.76 14.66 10.11
N LYS A 80 -2.83 15.39 9.76
CA LYS A 80 -3.30 16.56 10.51
C LYS A 80 -3.84 16.21 11.89
N SER A 81 -4.33 14.99 12.09
CA SER A 81 -4.83 14.54 13.40
C SER A 81 -3.71 14.13 14.37
N VAL A 82 -2.55 13.68 13.87
CA VAL A 82 -1.45 13.17 14.69
C VAL A 82 -1.05 14.10 15.86
N PRO A 83 -0.92 15.44 15.70
CA PRO A 83 -0.58 16.33 16.81
C PRO A 83 -1.57 16.31 17.98
N SER A 84 -2.82 15.92 17.75
CA SER A 84 -3.84 15.73 18.80
C SER A 84 -3.56 14.55 19.73
N GLY A 85 -2.61 13.67 19.35
CA GLY A 85 -2.17 12.52 20.14
C GLY A 85 -2.72 11.18 19.67
N CYS A 86 -3.75 11.15 18.82
CA CYS A 86 -4.29 9.94 18.20
C CYS A 86 -4.75 10.21 16.75
N VAL A 87 -5.09 9.15 16.03
CA VAL A 87 -5.60 9.21 14.65
C VAL A 87 -7.01 8.61 14.55
N PRO A 88 -7.88 9.15 13.67
CA PRO A 88 -9.18 8.55 13.42
C PRO A 88 -9.01 7.25 12.62
N GLN A 89 -10.03 6.40 12.66
CA GLN A 89 -10.12 5.19 11.83
C GLN A 89 -11.35 5.23 10.92
N LEU A 90 -11.29 4.53 9.81
CA LEU A 90 -12.37 4.37 8.85
C LEU A 90 -13.51 3.56 9.49
N THR A 91 -14.68 4.20 9.61
CA THR A 91 -15.86 3.59 10.22
C THR A 91 -16.66 2.77 9.21
N SER A 92 -17.47 1.82 9.70
CA SER A 92 -18.40 1.04 8.86
C SER A 92 -19.71 1.79 8.55
N ASN A 93 -19.85 3.04 9.00
CA ASN A 93 -21.09 3.79 8.86
C ASN A 93 -21.42 4.04 7.39
N GLY A 94 -22.60 3.61 6.97
CA GLY A 94 -23.10 3.77 5.61
C GLY A 94 -22.47 2.83 4.57
N VAL A 95 -21.62 1.89 5.00
CA VAL A 95 -21.04 0.88 4.11
C VAL A 95 -22.07 -0.19 3.79
N ASP A 96 -22.49 -0.23 2.52
CA ASP A 96 -23.38 -1.24 1.97
C ASP A 96 -22.93 -1.60 0.56
N CYS A 97 -22.31 -2.77 0.42
CA CYS A 97 -21.76 -3.24 -0.86
C CYS A 97 -22.85 -3.57 -1.89
N ASN A 98 -24.12 -3.76 -1.48
CA ASN A 98 -25.18 -4.09 -2.42
C ASN A 98 -25.62 -2.88 -3.25
N LYS A 99 -25.43 -1.65 -2.73
CA LYS A 99 -25.79 -0.41 -3.44
C LYS A 99 -25.05 -0.25 -4.77
N ASN A 100 -23.81 -0.74 -4.84
CA ASN A 100 -23.03 -0.75 -6.07
C ASN A 100 -22.37 -2.12 -6.30
N LEU A 101 -23.18 -3.18 -6.21
CA LEU A 101 -22.70 -4.56 -6.34
C LEU A 101 -21.95 -4.80 -7.65
N CYS A 102 -22.45 -4.27 -8.76
CA CYS A 102 -21.82 -4.37 -10.07
C CYS A 102 -20.38 -3.89 -10.08
N TYR A 103 -20.12 -2.74 -9.45
CA TYR A 103 -18.77 -2.24 -9.30
C TYR A 103 -17.90 -3.20 -8.49
N HIS A 104 -18.38 -3.67 -7.32
CA HIS A 104 -17.57 -4.50 -6.42
C HIS A 104 -17.29 -5.91 -6.93
N LEU A 105 -18.12 -6.43 -7.84
CA LEU A 105 -17.88 -7.70 -8.52
C LEU A 105 -16.82 -7.58 -9.61
N MET A 106 -16.66 -6.41 -10.23
CA MET A 106 -15.71 -6.19 -11.32
C MET A 106 -14.39 -5.55 -10.87
N TYR A 107 -14.47 -4.63 -9.91
CA TYR A 107 -13.40 -3.73 -9.52
C TYR A 107 -13.23 -3.66 -8.00
N ARG A 108 -12.03 -3.29 -7.57
CA ARG A 108 -11.71 -3.02 -6.16
C ARG A 108 -11.88 -1.53 -5.88
N THR A 109 -12.40 -1.17 -4.71
CA THR A 109 -12.34 0.21 -4.24
C THR A 109 -10.91 0.57 -3.84
N LEU A 110 -10.56 1.85 -3.92
CA LEU A 110 -9.22 2.31 -3.56
C LEU A 110 -8.85 2.08 -2.09
N ASP A 111 -9.82 2.15 -1.19
CA ASP A 111 -9.62 1.92 0.25
C ASP A 111 -9.76 0.44 0.65
N GLY A 112 -10.00 -0.47 -0.30
CA GLY A 112 -10.19 -1.90 -0.05
C GLY A 112 -11.54 -2.30 0.58
N THR A 113 -12.43 -1.35 0.87
CA THR A 113 -13.78 -1.60 1.37
C THR A 113 -14.60 -2.44 0.38
N CYS A 114 -15.43 -3.37 0.87
CA CYS A 114 -16.23 -4.30 0.06
C CYS A 114 -15.43 -5.30 -0.77
N ASN A 115 -14.14 -5.50 -0.46
CA ASN A 115 -13.41 -6.64 -1.02
C ASN A 115 -14.07 -7.97 -0.55
N ASN A 116 -14.31 -8.11 0.75
CA ASN A 116 -15.21 -9.13 1.29
C ASN A 116 -16.63 -8.56 1.38
N LEU A 117 -17.59 -9.09 0.63
CA LEU A 117 -18.96 -8.56 0.57
C LEU A 117 -19.74 -8.75 1.88
N ASP A 118 -19.42 -9.79 2.65
CA ASP A 118 -20.09 -10.10 3.92
C ASP A 118 -19.39 -9.42 5.12
N LYS A 119 -18.09 -9.12 4.98
CA LYS A 119 -17.29 -8.35 5.95
C LYS A 119 -16.60 -7.16 5.27
N PRO A 120 -17.34 -6.10 4.92
CA PRO A 120 -16.87 -5.04 4.03
C PRO A 120 -15.59 -4.33 4.46
N MET A 121 -15.35 -4.23 5.77
CA MET A 121 -14.21 -3.50 6.32
C MET A 121 -12.95 -4.36 6.48
N GLN A 122 -13.03 -5.66 6.21
CA GLN A 122 -11.87 -6.55 6.33
C GLN A 122 -10.81 -6.14 5.31
N GLY A 123 -9.59 -5.87 5.77
CA GLY A 123 -8.48 -5.44 4.92
C GLY A 123 -8.60 -4.02 4.34
N ALA A 124 -9.61 -3.24 4.75
CA ALA A 124 -9.73 -1.85 4.33
C ALA A 124 -8.64 -0.98 4.96
N ALA A 125 -8.24 0.07 4.24
CA ALA A 125 -7.28 1.07 4.69
C ALA A 125 -7.81 1.92 5.85
N PHE A 126 -6.89 2.59 6.54
CA PHE A 126 -7.15 3.43 7.71
C PHE A 126 -7.92 2.68 8.81
N ARG A 127 -7.53 1.43 9.06
CA ARG A 127 -8.09 0.61 10.15
C ARG A 127 -7.00 -0.02 10.99
N GLN A 128 -7.39 -0.51 12.16
CA GLN A 128 -6.49 -1.26 13.02
C GLN A 128 -5.91 -2.49 12.32
N TYR A 129 -4.66 -2.82 12.65
CA TYR A 129 -4.09 -4.11 12.29
C TYR A 129 -4.87 -5.26 12.94
N ILE A 130 -4.87 -6.43 12.29
CA ILE A 130 -5.36 -7.66 12.91
C ILE A 130 -4.33 -8.11 13.95
N ARG A 131 -4.80 -8.47 15.14
CA ARG A 131 -3.98 -9.09 16.17
C ARG A 131 -4.13 -10.61 16.14
N HIS A 132 -3.04 -11.31 15.92
CA HIS A 132 -2.98 -12.77 16.10
C HIS A 132 -2.85 -13.17 17.57
N PHE A 133 -2.31 -12.29 18.41
CA PHE A 133 -2.19 -12.45 19.85
C PHE A 133 -2.59 -11.16 20.57
N PRO A 134 -3.10 -11.25 21.81
CA PRO A 134 -3.40 -10.07 22.62
C PRO A 134 -2.19 -9.13 22.76
N PRO A 135 -2.39 -7.81 22.80
CA PRO A 135 -1.30 -6.86 23.02
C PRO A 135 -0.69 -7.04 24.40
N GLN A 136 0.63 -6.85 24.50
CA GLN A 136 1.36 -6.78 25.76
C GLN A 136 2.04 -5.41 25.88
N TYR A 137 1.65 -4.66 26.90
CA TYR A 137 2.18 -3.35 27.25
C TYR A 137 2.58 -3.34 28.72
N ASP A 138 3.57 -2.53 29.09
CA ASP A 138 4.16 -2.48 30.44
C ASP A 138 3.10 -2.10 31.50
N ASP A 139 2.18 -1.21 31.12
CA ASP A 139 1.04 -0.76 31.92
C ASP A 139 -0.27 -1.48 31.58
N GLY A 140 -0.23 -2.51 30.73
CA GLY A 140 -1.42 -3.19 30.22
C GLY A 140 -2.30 -2.34 29.27
N VAL A 141 -1.93 -1.08 29.02
CA VAL A 141 -2.73 -0.12 28.25
C VAL A 141 -2.05 0.22 26.93
N GLY A 142 -0.81 0.70 26.97
CA GLY A 142 -0.18 1.24 25.78
C GLY A 142 1.27 1.64 25.89
N GLU A 143 1.93 1.62 27.05
CA GLU A 143 3.37 1.90 27.11
C GLU A 143 4.20 0.66 26.74
N PRO A 144 5.28 0.79 25.93
CA PRO A 144 6.02 -0.35 25.43
C PRO A 144 6.62 -1.15 26.60
N ILE A 145 6.70 -2.48 26.46
CA ILE A 145 7.33 -3.33 27.47
C ILE A 145 8.75 -2.82 27.79
N SER A 146 9.12 -2.86 29.07
CA SER A 146 10.42 -2.40 29.57
C SER A 146 10.66 -0.89 29.43
N SER A 147 9.60 -0.08 29.36
CA SER A 147 9.70 1.39 29.30
C SER A 147 9.40 2.10 30.62
N ILE A 148 8.54 1.52 31.46
CA ILE A 148 8.24 1.98 32.82
C ILE A 148 9.09 1.18 33.81
N THR A 149 9.09 -0.14 33.67
CA THR A 149 9.89 -1.05 34.51
C THR A 149 10.92 -1.77 33.64
N PRO A 150 12.18 -1.30 33.63
CA PRO A 150 13.24 -1.93 32.85
C PRO A 150 13.37 -3.41 33.19
N SER A 151 13.13 -4.26 32.19
CA SER A 151 13.13 -5.73 32.35
C SER A 151 13.86 -6.44 31.22
N ARG A 152 14.34 -5.70 30.20
CA ARG A 152 14.99 -6.25 29.00
C ARG A 152 16.16 -5.37 28.55
N PRO A 153 17.17 -5.94 27.85
CA PRO A 153 18.18 -5.14 27.16
C PRO A 153 17.56 -4.20 26.14
N THR A 154 18.23 -3.08 25.85
CA THR A 154 17.77 -2.17 24.80
C THR A 154 17.87 -2.82 23.43
N ALA A 155 17.05 -2.38 22.47
CA ALA A 155 17.12 -2.86 21.09
C ALA A 155 18.52 -2.62 20.48
N ARG A 156 19.19 -1.52 20.86
CA ARG A 156 20.55 -1.23 20.41
C ARG A 156 21.57 -2.23 20.97
N GLU A 157 21.49 -2.52 22.27
CA GLU A 157 22.42 -3.47 22.89
C GLU A 157 22.23 -4.89 22.35
N THR A 158 20.98 -5.29 22.14
CA THR A 158 20.65 -6.57 21.50
C THR A 158 21.23 -6.64 20.07
N ASN A 159 21.07 -5.58 19.27
CA ASN A 159 21.67 -5.50 17.94
C ASN A 159 23.21 -5.55 17.96
N ARG A 160 23.84 -4.91 18.95
CA ARG A 160 25.31 -4.91 19.12
C ARG A 160 25.83 -6.32 19.35
N ILE A 161 25.15 -7.10 20.19
CA ILE A 161 25.60 -8.44 20.57
C ILE A 161 25.21 -9.48 19.52
N MET A 162 23.99 -9.42 18.97
CA MET A 162 23.43 -10.52 18.16
C MET A 162 23.56 -10.34 16.65
N LEU A 163 23.48 -9.10 16.15
CA LEU A 163 23.32 -8.83 14.72
C LEU A 163 24.53 -8.13 14.08
N SER A 164 25.53 -7.77 14.88
CA SER A 164 26.72 -7.07 14.39
C SER A 164 27.71 -8.07 13.80
N SER A 165 28.02 -7.92 12.51
CA SER A 165 29.02 -8.72 11.82
C SER A 165 29.84 -7.85 10.87
N PRO A 166 31.18 -8.03 10.79
CA PRO A 166 32.00 -7.38 9.78
C PRO A 166 31.90 -8.06 8.41
N GLN A 167 31.24 -9.22 8.32
CA GLN A 167 31.17 -10.00 7.08
C GLN A 167 30.19 -9.37 6.09
N SER A 168 30.65 -9.15 4.86
CA SER A 168 29.78 -8.91 3.72
C SER A 168 29.48 -10.25 3.06
N VAL A 169 28.22 -10.69 3.14
CA VAL A 169 27.77 -11.95 2.56
C VAL A 169 27.03 -11.65 1.28
N VAL A 170 27.46 -12.26 0.18
CA VAL A 170 26.80 -12.17 -1.12
C VAL A 170 26.08 -13.49 -1.41
N HIS A 171 24.86 -13.42 -1.90
CA HIS A 171 24.11 -14.60 -2.32
C HIS A 171 24.39 -14.90 -3.80
N ASP A 172 24.67 -16.16 -4.12
CA ASP A 172 24.99 -16.65 -5.46
C ASP A 172 23.76 -16.78 -6.40
N LYS A 173 22.59 -17.09 -5.85
CA LYS A 173 21.34 -17.31 -6.61
C LYS A 173 20.41 -16.11 -6.73
N TYR A 174 20.49 -15.14 -5.83
CA TYR A 174 19.54 -14.02 -5.78
C TYR A 174 20.26 -12.68 -5.90
N ASN A 175 19.70 -11.78 -6.70
CA ASN A 175 20.20 -10.42 -6.84
C ASN A 175 19.40 -9.44 -5.93
N ASN A 176 19.86 -8.20 -5.87
CA ASN A 176 19.26 -7.16 -5.02
C ASN A 176 17.80 -6.82 -5.35
N LEU A 177 17.30 -7.21 -6.54
CA LEU A 177 15.90 -7.01 -6.90
C LEU A 177 14.97 -7.81 -5.99
N MET A 178 15.40 -8.95 -5.46
CA MET A 178 14.59 -9.75 -4.52
C MET A 178 14.25 -8.95 -3.26
N MET A 179 15.26 -8.35 -2.62
CA MET A 179 15.05 -7.47 -1.47
C MET A 179 14.20 -6.26 -1.85
N GLN A 180 14.53 -5.64 -2.98
CA GLN A 180 13.86 -4.44 -3.44
C GLN A 180 12.37 -4.64 -3.71
N PHE A 181 12.03 -5.75 -4.36
CA PHE A 181 10.67 -6.15 -4.67
C PHE A 181 9.92 -6.55 -3.40
N GLY A 182 10.58 -7.26 -2.47
CA GLY A 182 10.01 -7.55 -1.15
C GLY A 182 9.59 -6.28 -0.40
N GLN A 183 10.42 -5.23 -0.43
CA GLN A 183 10.06 -3.94 0.16
C GLN A 183 8.93 -3.24 -0.61
N PHE A 184 8.96 -3.25 -1.94
CA PHE A 184 7.90 -2.68 -2.78
C PHE A 184 6.53 -3.33 -2.51
N MET A 185 6.51 -4.65 -2.35
CA MET A 185 5.31 -5.41 -1.97
C MET A 185 4.86 -5.12 -0.54
N SER A 186 5.80 -5.02 0.42
CA SER A 186 5.46 -4.63 1.79
C SER A 186 4.82 -3.24 1.86
N HIS A 187 5.21 -2.34 0.96
CA HIS A 187 4.62 -1.01 0.85
C HIS A 187 3.22 -1.01 0.22
N ASP A 188 2.77 -2.11 -0.36
CA ASP A 188 1.38 -2.28 -0.78
C ASP A 188 0.50 -2.53 0.45
N MET A 189 0.94 -3.45 1.32
CA MET A 189 0.08 -4.02 2.36
C MET A 189 0.04 -3.22 3.67
N ALA A 190 1.09 -2.45 3.98
CA ALA A 190 1.23 -1.87 5.31
C ALA A 190 1.98 -0.54 5.35
N LYS A 191 1.38 0.45 6.02
CA LYS A 191 2.02 1.70 6.43
C LYS A 191 1.45 2.17 7.75
N THR A 192 2.30 2.35 8.76
CA THR A 192 1.86 2.79 10.08
C THR A 192 2.15 4.27 10.28
N THR A 193 1.14 5.05 10.70
CA THR A 193 1.33 6.45 11.08
C THR A 193 2.23 6.57 12.31
N LEU A 194 3.13 7.56 12.33
CA LEU A 194 3.99 7.86 13.47
C LEU A 194 3.54 9.11 14.21
N GLN A 195 3.79 9.16 15.51
CA GLN A 195 3.75 10.39 16.29
C GLN A 195 4.81 11.39 15.79
N PRO A 196 4.65 12.70 16.03
CA PRO A 196 5.55 13.71 15.47
C PRO A 196 6.96 13.54 16.05
N SER A 197 7.92 13.17 15.20
CA SER A 197 9.32 12.97 15.61
C SER A 197 9.97 14.24 16.14
N ALA A 198 9.52 15.41 15.68
CA ALA A 198 9.98 16.71 16.16
C ALA A 198 9.73 16.93 17.67
N GLN A 199 8.81 16.19 18.30
CA GLN A 199 8.58 16.25 19.75
C GLN A 199 9.60 15.41 20.54
N CYS A 200 10.25 14.44 19.91
CA CYS A 200 11.23 13.56 20.54
C CYS A 200 12.63 14.22 20.51
N THR A 201 12.81 15.29 21.26
CA THR A 201 14.02 16.14 21.21
C THR A 201 15.11 15.73 22.20
N SER A 202 14.80 14.97 23.25
CA SER A 202 15.74 14.55 24.29
C SER A 202 15.77 13.02 24.46
N CYS A 203 16.61 12.54 25.36
CA CYS A 203 16.63 11.13 25.79
C CYS A 203 15.64 10.81 26.91
N SER A 204 14.75 11.75 27.23
CA SER A 204 13.67 11.53 28.18
C SER A 204 12.47 10.87 27.48
N PRO A 205 11.86 9.83 28.07
CA PRO A 205 10.64 9.27 27.50
C PRO A 205 9.52 10.31 27.51
N MET A 206 8.71 10.32 26.46
CA MET A 206 7.44 11.07 26.45
C MET A 206 6.32 10.07 26.35
N LYS A 207 5.49 9.99 27.40
CA LYS A 207 4.38 9.05 27.50
C LYS A 207 3.57 9.05 26.20
N SER A 208 3.31 7.86 25.68
CA SER A 208 2.55 7.61 24.46
C SER A 208 3.08 8.18 23.13
N LYS A 209 4.19 8.94 23.15
CA LYS A 209 4.71 9.66 21.98
C LYS A 209 6.14 9.30 21.59
N CYS A 210 7.06 9.24 22.56
CA CYS A 210 8.48 9.04 22.30
C CYS A 210 9.03 7.91 23.16
N MET A 211 9.82 7.04 22.54
CA MET A 211 10.53 5.94 23.20
C MET A 211 12.03 6.09 22.91
N PRO A 212 12.80 6.75 23.80
CA PRO A 212 14.25 6.79 23.64
C PRO A 212 14.84 5.40 23.82
N ILE A 213 15.85 5.06 23.03
CA ILE A 213 16.64 3.83 23.17
C ILE A 213 18.01 4.24 23.72
N PRO A 214 18.30 4.02 25.00
CA PRO A 214 19.60 4.36 25.59
C PRO A 214 20.75 3.63 24.89
N ILE A 215 21.85 4.35 24.67
CA ILE A 215 23.11 3.81 24.14
C ILE A 215 23.99 3.37 25.30
N GLY A 216 24.43 2.11 25.28
CA GLY A 216 25.34 1.57 26.28
C GLY A 216 26.77 2.13 26.15
N VAL A 217 27.52 2.12 27.24
CA VAL A 217 28.93 2.55 27.27
C VAL A 217 29.82 1.70 26.34
N ASN A 218 29.45 0.45 26.14
CA ASN A 218 30.14 -0.51 25.29
C ASN A 218 29.79 -0.38 23.80
N ASP A 219 28.99 0.62 23.40
CA ASP A 219 28.67 0.85 21.99
C ASP A 219 29.95 1.25 21.23
N PRO A 220 30.29 0.55 20.13
CA PRO A 220 31.47 0.88 19.35
C PRO A 220 31.34 2.19 18.56
N ASN A 221 30.11 2.69 18.34
CA ASN A 221 29.87 3.91 17.58
C ASN A 221 29.99 5.16 18.48
N SER A 222 31.07 5.92 18.31
CA SER A 222 31.33 7.14 19.08
C SER A 222 30.26 8.22 18.88
N ALA A 223 29.70 8.36 17.68
CA ALA A 223 28.64 9.32 17.40
C ALA A 223 27.33 8.95 18.11
N PHE A 224 27.03 7.66 18.27
CA PHE A 224 25.89 7.22 19.07
C PHE A 224 26.13 7.47 20.57
N LYS A 225 27.32 7.20 21.08
CA LYS A 225 27.67 7.51 22.48
C LYS A 225 27.54 9.00 22.78
N GLN A 226 28.01 9.87 21.88
CA GLN A 226 27.85 11.32 22.02
C GLN A 226 26.37 11.75 22.08
N LYS A 227 25.49 11.06 21.34
CA LYS A 227 24.05 11.34 21.33
C LYS A 227 23.29 10.71 22.50
N GLN A 228 23.91 9.81 23.27
CA GLN A 228 23.37 9.10 24.45
C GLN A 228 22.16 8.18 24.22
N CYS A 229 21.29 8.48 23.25
CA CYS A 229 20.14 7.65 22.89
C CYS A 229 19.80 7.76 21.40
N LEU A 230 19.06 6.77 20.88
CA LEU A 230 18.28 6.91 19.65
C LEU A 230 16.89 7.43 20.01
N LYS A 231 16.47 8.52 19.40
CA LYS A 231 15.16 9.14 19.64
C LYS A 231 14.16 8.55 18.66
N VAL A 232 13.20 7.77 19.16
CA VAL A 232 12.21 7.08 18.32
C VAL A 232 10.82 7.63 18.62
N SER A 233 10.13 8.09 17.58
CA SER A 233 8.70 8.38 17.69
C SER A 233 7.89 7.09 17.64
N ARG A 234 6.90 6.99 18.52
CA ARG A 234 6.01 5.84 18.59
C ARG A 234 4.99 5.90 17.47
N SER A 235 4.52 4.76 16.98
CA SER A 235 3.36 4.70 16.07
C SER A 235 2.14 5.36 16.69
N ALA A 236 1.40 6.18 15.95
CA ALA A 236 0.22 6.87 16.47
C ALA A 236 -0.89 5.88 16.85
N PRO A 237 -1.57 6.08 17.99
CA PRO A 237 -2.68 5.23 18.41
C PRO A 237 -3.98 5.64 17.72
N ILE A 238 -4.89 4.69 17.55
CA ILE A 238 -6.27 4.99 17.14
C ILE A 238 -7.02 5.64 18.32
N CYS A 239 -7.78 6.70 18.04
CA CYS A 239 -8.54 7.40 19.06
C CYS A 239 -9.59 6.49 19.72
N HIS A 240 -9.73 6.61 21.05
CA HIS A 240 -10.74 5.90 21.87
C HIS A 240 -10.67 4.35 21.80
N VAL A 241 -9.51 3.79 21.43
CA VAL A 241 -9.28 2.34 21.44
C VAL A 241 -8.28 1.99 22.54
N THR A 242 -8.64 1.02 23.38
CA THR A 242 -7.79 0.51 24.47
C THR A 242 -7.96 -1.01 24.57
N PRO A 243 -6.87 -1.80 24.69
CA PRO A 243 -5.47 -1.40 24.66
C PRO A 243 -5.05 -0.71 23.35
N ARG A 244 -3.88 -0.05 23.35
CA ARG A 244 -3.40 0.79 22.25
C ARG A 244 -3.36 0.02 20.92
N GLU A 245 -4.13 0.48 19.93
CA GLU A 245 -4.07 -0.05 18.57
C GLU A 245 -3.39 0.92 17.60
N GLN A 246 -2.67 0.37 16.61
CA GLN A 246 -2.01 1.12 15.56
C GLN A 246 -2.82 1.05 14.27
N LEU A 247 -2.77 2.12 13.48
CA LEU A 247 -3.49 2.25 12.22
C LEU A 247 -2.64 1.76 11.05
N ASN A 248 -3.21 0.96 10.15
CA ASN A 248 -2.69 0.75 8.82
C ASN A 248 -3.29 1.80 7.86
N GLU A 249 -2.47 2.66 7.26
CA GLU A 249 -2.91 3.63 6.25
C GLU A 249 -3.16 3.00 4.88
N ASN A 250 -2.69 1.76 4.67
CA ASN A 250 -2.83 1.06 3.40
C ASN A 250 -3.95 0.00 3.44
N THR A 251 -4.39 -0.44 2.26
CA THR A 251 -5.20 -1.66 2.15
C THR A 251 -4.33 -2.86 2.56
N ALA A 252 -4.93 -3.90 3.12
CA ALA A 252 -4.17 -5.10 3.51
C ALA A 252 -3.94 -6.07 2.33
N TYR A 253 -4.43 -5.71 1.14
CA TYR A 253 -4.41 -6.55 -0.04
C TYR A 253 -3.13 -6.33 -0.85
N ILE A 254 -2.83 -7.29 -1.73
CA ILE A 254 -1.89 -7.06 -2.82
C ILE A 254 -2.71 -6.58 -3.99
N ASP A 255 -2.81 -5.26 -4.13
CA ASP A 255 -3.67 -4.60 -5.10
C ASP A 255 -2.98 -3.43 -5.82
N GLY A 256 -1.72 -3.14 -5.53
CA GLY A 256 -1.02 -2.04 -6.19
C GLY A 256 -1.31 -0.67 -5.56
N SER A 257 -1.87 -0.60 -4.35
CA SER A 257 -2.12 0.64 -3.62
C SER A 257 -0.85 1.50 -3.42
N MET A 258 0.35 0.91 -3.40
CA MET A 258 1.60 1.69 -3.41
C MET A 258 1.78 2.53 -4.71
N ILE A 259 1.10 2.17 -5.78
CA ILE A 259 1.02 2.91 -7.05
C ILE A 259 -0.24 3.79 -7.06
N TYR A 260 -1.39 3.22 -6.68
CA TYR A 260 -2.73 3.81 -6.86
C TYR A 260 -3.29 4.56 -5.65
N GLY A 261 -2.58 4.57 -4.52
CA GLY A 261 -3.04 5.09 -3.25
C GLY A 261 -4.10 4.21 -2.58
N SER A 262 -4.37 4.48 -1.31
CA SER A 262 -5.36 3.76 -0.50
C SER A 262 -6.55 4.63 -0.09
N SER A 263 -6.71 5.78 -0.74
CA SER A 263 -7.68 6.81 -0.38
C SER A 263 -8.33 7.39 -1.64
N PRO A 264 -9.66 7.33 -1.78
CA PRO A 264 -10.35 7.95 -2.91
C PRO A 264 -10.21 9.48 -2.89
N LYS A 265 -10.06 10.09 -1.71
CA LYS A 265 -9.80 11.54 -1.56
C LYS A 265 -8.44 11.95 -2.13
N ASP A 266 -7.45 11.06 -2.07
CA ASP A 266 -6.09 11.32 -2.53
C ASP A 266 -5.88 11.02 -4.02
N LEU A 267 -6.86 10.41 -4.70
CA LEU A 267 -6.76 9.99 -6.11
C LEU A 267 -6.28 11.09 -7.06
N HIS A 268 -6.73 12.32 -6.83
CA HIS A 268 -6.36 13.49 -7.64
C HIS A 268 -4.86 13.81 -7.61
N LYS A 269 -4.11 13.32 -6.60
CA LYS A 269 -2.66 13.57 -6.46
C LYS A 269 -1.86 12.85 -7.54
N PHE A 270 -2.27 11.64 -7.92
CA PHE A 270 -1.50 10.78 -8.84
C PHE A 270 -2.28 10.37 -10.10
N ARG A 271 -3.60 10.55 -10.17
CA ARG A 271 -4.39 10.33 -11.41
C ARG A 271 -4.43 11.57 -12.29
N ASP A 272 -4.30 11.37 -13.60
CA ASP A 272 -4.37 12.43 -14.60
C ASP A 272 -5.83 12.71 -14.98
N GLY A 273 -6.52 13.42 -14.09
CA GLY A 273 -7.92 13.82 -14.28
C GLY A 273 -8.82 12.65 -14.68
N ARG A 274 -9.52 12.79 -15.80
CA ARG A 274 -10.46 11.77 -16.32
C ARG A 274 -9.87 10.90 -17.44
N THR A 275 -8.58 11.02 -17.77
CA THR A 275 -7.95 10.30 -18.90
C THR A 275 -7.87 8.79 -18.65
N GLY A 276 -7.86 8.39 -17.37
CA GLY A 276 -7.59 7.02 -16.94
C GLY A 276 -6.09 6.68 -16.94
N MET A 277 -5.24 7.71 -17.02
CA MET A 277 -3.79 7.58 -16.90
C MET A 277 -3.34 8.01 -15.49
N LEU A 278 -2.16 7.57 -15.09
CA LEU A 278 -1.42 8.17 -13.99
C LEU A 278 -0.64 9.38 -14.47
N LYS A 279 -0.57 10.42 -13.63
CA LYS A 279 0.25 11.61 -13.85
C LYS A 279 1.71 11.21 -13.96
N MET A 280 2.39 11.77 -14.96
CA MET A 280 3.82 11.57 -15.19
C MET A 280 4.42 12.90 -15.66
N ASN A 281 5.62 13.21 -15.20
CA ASN A 281 6.38 14.37 -15.66
C ASN A 281 7.47 13.95 -16.64
N ARG A 282 7.74 14.78 -17.65
CA ARG A 282 8.96 14.62 -18.44
C ARG A 282 10.10 15.39 -17.76
N PHE A 283 11.19 14.71 -17.47
CA PHE A 283 12.39 15.28 -16.86
C PHE A 283 13.63 14.58 -17.43
N ASN A 284 14.62 15.34 -17.92
CA ASN A 284 15.81 14.80 -18.60
C ASN A 284 15.48 13.74 -19.68
N ASN A 285 14.52 14.03 -20.56
CA ASN A 285 13.99 13.12 -21.59
C ASN A 285 13.37 11.79 -21.07
N GLN A 286 13.17 11.64 -19.77
CA GLN A 286 12.51 10.48 -19.19
C GLN A 286 11.13 10.82 -18.63
N LEU A 287 10.22 9.84 -18.67
CA LEU A 287 8.92 9.95 -17.99
C LEU A 287 9.06 9.47 -16.55
N VAL A 288 8.98 10.36 -15.58
CA VAL A 288 9.10 10.04 -14.16
C VAL A 288 7.78 10.35 -13.45
N LEU A 289 7.66 9.91 -12.20
CA LEU A 289 6.54 10.29 -11.36
C LEU A 289 6.50 11.82 -11.17
N PRO A 290 5.33 12.39 -10.84
CA PRO A 290 5.22 13.83 -10.61
C PRO A 290 6.10 14.29 -9.45
N PHE A 291 6.79 15.41 -9.62
CA PHE A 291 7.54 16.09 -8.56
C PHE A 291 7.69 17.57 -8.91
N ASP A 292 8.06 18.39 -7.92
CA ASP A 292 8.36 19.80 -8.12
C ASP A 292 9.73 19.98 -8.79
N GLN A 293 9.73 20.24 -10.10
CA GLN A 293 10.96 20.42 -10.89
C GLN A 293 11.75 21.68 -10.50
N SER A 294 11.11 22.66 -9.84
CA SER A 294 11.82 23.85 -9.34
C SER A 294 12.85 23.52 -8.27
N LYS A 295 12.73 22.35 -7.63
CA LYS A 295 13.72 21.80 -6.69
C LYS A 295 14.95 21.17 -7.36
N CYS A 296 15.00 21.21 -8.70
CA CYS A 296 16.10 20.69 -9.50
C CYS A 296 16.58 21.70 -10.56
N PRO A 297 17.04 22.91 -10.16
CA PRO A 297 17.58 23.90 -11.09
C PRO A 297 18.86 23.45 -11.80
N HIS A 298 19.69 22.62 -11.12
CA HIS A 298 20.94 22.07 -11.65
C HIS A 298 21.10 20.61 -11.23
N LYS A 299 21.92 19.83 -11.96
CA LYS A 299 22.12 18.39 -11.69
C LYS A 299 22.65 18.12 -10.28
N ASP A 300 23.55 18.98 -9.84
CA ASP A 300 24.28 18.97 -8.57
C ASP A 300 23.50 19.65 -7.43
N LYS A 301 22.35 20.26 -7.74
CA LYS A 301 21.40 20.83 -6.78
C LYS A 301 19.99 20.39 -7.12
N CYS A 302 19.73 19.08 -7.00
CA CYS A 302 18.42 18.49 -7.29
C CYS A 302 17.95 17.63 -6.12
N THR A 303 16.83 18.04 -5.50
CA THR A 303 16.14 17.27 -4.47
C THR A 303 14.77 16.88 -4.98
N ALA A 304 14.72 15.78 -5.75
CA ALA A 304 13.48 15.25 -6.26
C ALA A 304 12.73 14.47 -5.17
N SER A 305 11.44 14.77 -5.00
CA SER A 305 10.51 13.99 -4.17
C SER A 305 9.29 13.67 -5.00
N PHE A 306 9.19 12.42 -5.44
CA PHE A 306 8.12 11.91 -6.25
C PHE A 306 6.82 11.76 -5.47
N THR A 307 5.72 12.10 -6.13
CA THR A 307 4.36 11.83 -5.69
C THR A 307 3.93 10.47 -6.24
N ALA A 308 3.50 9.58 -5.36
CA ALA A 308 3.00 8.24 -5.68
C ALA A 308 1.86 7.86 -4.74
N GLY A 309 1.26 6.67 -4.93
CA GLY A 309 0.30 6.11 -3.98
C GLY A 309 0.88 5.93 -2.58
N ASP A 310 2.17 5.57 -2.48
CA ASP A 310 2.91 5.52 -1.22
C ASP A 310 4.09 6.51 -1.19
N ILE A 311 4.12 7.37 -0.17
CA ILE A 311 5.15 8.42 -0.02
C ILE A 311 6.58 7.88 0.18
N ARG A 312 6.70 6.63 0.66
CA ARG A 312 7.98 5.95 0.89
C ARG A 312 8.65 5.53 -0.41
N ALA A 313 8.02 5.75 -1.57
CA ALA A 313 8.65 5.62 -2.88
C ALA A 313 10.03 6.32 -2.93
N ASN A 314 10.20 7.41 -2.17
CA ASN A 314 11.40 8.25 -2.13
C ASN A 314 12.51 7.78 -1.18
N LEU A 315 12.37 6.64 -0.48
CA LEU A 315 13.36 6.22 0.52
C LEU A 315 14.75 5.94 -0.07
N PHE A 316 14.81 5.40 -1.29
CA PHE A 316 16.04 5.22 -2.06
C PHE A 316 15.71 4.96 -3.53
N ILE A 317 16.70 5.10 -4.40
CA ILE A 317 16.52 5.18 -5.86
C ILE A 317 15.94 3.90 -6.48
N GLY A 318 16.29 2.73 -5.96
CA GLY A 318 15.76 1.44 -6.43
C GLY A 318 14.23 1.32 -6.29
N LEU A 319 13.67 1.84 -5.20
CA LEU A 319 12.23 1.81 -4.96
C LEU A 319 11.52 2.82 -5.85
N SER A 320 12.01 4.06 -5.94
CA SER A 320 11.52 5.06 -6.88
C SER A 320 11.45 4.50 -8.30
N SER A 321 12.48 3.74 -8.71
CA SER A 321 12.54 3.12 -10.04
C SER A 321 11.41 2.10 -10.26
N LEU A 322 11.10 1.25 -9.27
CA LEU A 322 9.96 0.33 -9.36
C LEU A 322 8.64 1.06 -9.48
N HIS A 323 8.37 2.08 -8.64
CA HIS A 323 7.13 2.86 -8.77
C HIS A 323 7.01 3.53 -10.15
N ILE A 324 8.11 4.07 -10.70
CA ILE A 324 8.13 4.65 -12.05
C ILE A 324 7.84 3.59 -13.12
N ILE A 325 8.47 2.42 -13.04
CA ILE A 325 8.27 1.33 -14.01
C ILE A 325 6.80 0.89 -14.04
N PHE A 326 6.21 0.62 -12.87
CA PHE A 326 4.82 0.20 -12.80
C PHE A 326 3.83 1.30 -13.20
N ALA A 327 4.11 2.57 -12.89
CA ALA A 327 3.29 3.69 -13.38
C ALA A 327 3.38 3.86 -14.91
N ARG A 328 4.57 3.70 -15.49
CA ARG A 328 4.76 3.67 -16.95
C ARG A 328 3.99 2.50 -17.58
N GLU A 329 4.00 1.35 -16.92
CA GLU A 329 3.33 0.14 -17.41
C GLU A 329 1.80 0.29 -17.40
N HIS A 330 1.23 0.86 -16.33
CA HIS A 330 -0.17 1.25 -16.30
C HIS A 330 -0.53 2.14 -17.51
N ASN A 331 0.26 3.18 -17.74
CA ASN A 331 0.05 4.11 -18.85
C ASN A 331 0.26 3.44 -20.22
N ARG A 332 1.14 2.43 -20.34
CA ARG A 332 1.28 1.63 -21.56
C ARG A 332 0.01 0.82 -21.84
N TYR A 333 -0.46 0.03 -20.87
CA TYR A 333 -1.69 -0.76 -21.00
C TYR A 333 -2.90 0.09 -21.35
N ARG A 334 -3.03 1.28 -20.74
CA ARG A 334 -4.15 2.18 -21.01
C ARG A 334 -4.14 2.72 -22.45
N ARG A 335 -2.98 3.04 -23.00
CA ARG A 335 -2.84 3.45 -24.41
C ARG A 335 -3.16 2.31 -25.37
N ASP A 336 -2.67 1.11 -25.10
CA ASP A 336 -2.92 -0.05 -25.96
C ASP A 336 -4.39 -0.46 -25.95
N SER A 337 -5.04 -0.42 -24.78
CA SER A 337 -6.48 -0.68 -24.64
C SER A 337 -7.32 0.37 -25.37
N LYS A 338 -6.91 1.65 -25.34
CA LYS A 338 -7.57 2.71 -26.11
C LYS A 338 -7.52 2.43 -27.61
N LYS A 339 -6.33 2.06 -28.12
CA LYS A 339 -6.16 1.73 -29.55
C LYS A 339 -7.05 0.58 -29.98
N LYS A 340 -7.16 -0.50 -29.17
CA LYS A 340 -8.03 -1.64 -29.49
C LYS A 340 -9.53 -1.28 -29.58
N LEU A 341 -9.97 -0.28 -28.82
CA LEU A 341 -11.35 0.22 -28.86
C LEU A 341 -11.59 1.23 -30.00
N GLU A 342 -10.54 1.80 -30.57
CA GLU A 342 -10.59 2.78 -31.67
C GLU A 342 -10.33 2.16 -33.05
N ILE A 343 -10.02 0.86 -33.15
CA ILE A 343 -9.98 0.16 -34.45
C ILE A 343 -11.43 -0.01 -34.91
N PRO A 344 -11.85 0.62 -36.03
CA PRO A 344 -13.15 0.34 -36.61
C PRO A 344 -13.14 -1.12 -37.03
N VAL A 345 -14.08 -1.90 -36.50
CA VAL A 345 -14.40 -3.20 -37.06
C VAL A 345 -14.84 -2.93 -38.50
N MET A 346 -13.98 -3.27 -39.46
CA MET A 346 -14.31 -3.27 -40.89
C MET A 346 -15.33 -4.37 -41.18
#